data_AF-A0A0N4UF29-F1
#
_entry.id   AF-A0A0N4UF29-F1
#
_cell.length_a   1.000
_cell.length_b   1.000
_cell.length_c   1.000
_cell.angle_alpha   90.00
_cell.angle_beta   90.00
_cell.angle_gamma   90.00
#
_symmetry.space_group_name_H-M   'P 1'
#
loop_
_entity.id
_entity.type
_entity.pdbx_description
1 polymer ?
#
loop_
_entity_poly.entity_id
_entity_poly.type
_entity_poly.pdbx_seq_one_letter_code
_entity_poly.pdbx_strand_id
1 'polypeptide(L)'
;MFMSIKISVICALQERMIAYEQYMKNHILYVNAGWLAEISTFFLSVFFPDHSHSSEVILSSEILYEDVLELLRVVCYCPRKKPITVSNVAVVLQMAHYFGMQSVLESCRNFINHNVDTLSRTRLFQLTCALAQCDRHSPTMSLLIDKLSTIKEEELSALHFSEVPGDVVADVFATKIKRNQLKKRKWCCYF
;
A
#
# COMPACT_ATOMS: atom_id res chain seq x y z
N MET A 1 5.58 -24.83 11.05
CA MET A 1 5.75 -25.23 9.64
C MET A 1 5.61 -23.95 8.84
N PHE A 2 6.73 -23.38 8.39
CA PHE A 2 6.74 -22.09 7.70
C PHE A 2 6.18 -22.27 6.30
N MET A 3 5.12 -21.53 5.96
CA MET A 3 4.65 -21.45 4.57
C MET A 3 5.60 -20.51 3.82
N SER A 4 6.13 -20.96 2.70
CA SER A 4 7.00 -20.16 1.83
C SER A 4 6.25 -19.86 0.54
N ILE A 5 6.36 -18.62 0.06
CA ILE A 5 5.87 -18.24 -1.26
C ILE A 5 7.05 -18.30 -2.21
N LYS A 6 6.91 -19.08 -3.27
CA LYS A 6 7.90 -19.22 -4.31
C LYS A 6 7.39 -18.51 -5.56
N ILE A 7 8.15 -17.52 -6.04
CA ILE A 7 7.87 -16.88 -7.32
C ILE A 7 8.83 -17.47 -8.35
N SER A 8 8.30 -18.14 -9.37
CA SER A 8 9.06 -18.81 -10.44
C SER A 8 8.88 -18.09 -11.77
N VAL A 9 9.93 -18.03 -12.56
CA VAL A 9 9.92 -17.35 -13.87
C VAL A 9 9.37 -18.27 -14.95
N ILE A 10 8.35 -17.83 -15.70
CA ILE A 10 7.97 -18.47 -16.97
C ILE A 10 8.73 -17.80 -18.10
N CYS A 11 9.28 -18.62 -19.00
CA CYS A 11 10.02 -18.18 -20.18
C CYS A 11 9.16 -17.27 -21.08
N ALA A 12 9.79 -16.25 -21.67
CA ALA A 12 9.27 -14.99 -22.21
C ALA A 12 8.17 -15.03 -23.32
N LEU A 13 7.54 -16.16 -23.60
CA LEU A 13 6.57 -16.33 -24.70
C LEU A 13 5.10 -16.08 -24.29
N GLN A 14 4.83 -15.77 -23.02
CA GLN A 14 3.52 -15.31 -22.58
C GLN A 14 3.69 -13.90 -22.02
N GLU A 15 3.40 -12.90 -22.88
CA GLU A 15 3.82 -11.51 -22.68
C GLU A 15 3.43 -10.90 -21.33
N ARG A 16 2.43 -11.44 -20.62
CA ARG A 16 1.94 -10.86 -19.35
C ARG A 16 1.38 -11.87 -18.33
N MET A 17 1.61 -13.17 -18.49
CA MET A 17 0.84 -14.19 -17.76
C MET A 17 1.45 -14.55 -16.40
N ILE A 18 0.56 -14.66 -15.42
CA ILE A 18 0.76 -15.29 -14.12
C ILE A 18 -0.03 -16.60 -14.05
N ALA A 19 0.65 -17.72 -13.83
CA ALA A 19 0.00 -18.96 -13.39
C ALA A 19 0.13 -19.08 -11.87
N TYR A 20 -0.85 -19.67 -11.20
CA TYR A 20 -0.83 -19.90 -9.77
C TYR A 20 -1.04 -21.38 -9.48
N GLU A 21 -0.17 -21.96 -8.67
CA GLU A 21 -0.29 -23.33 -8.19
C GLU A 21 -0.21 -23.35 -6.67
N GLN A 22 -1.18 -23.99 -6.04
CA GLN A 22 -1.18 -24.25 -4.61
C GLN A 22 -1.01 -25.76 -4.41
N TYR A 23 0.20 -26.18 -4.09
CA TYR A 23 0.46 -27.55 -3.66
C TYR A 23 0.43 -27.62 -2.15
N MET A 24 0.06 -28.77 -1.58
CA MET A 24 -0.17 -28.99 -0.14
C MET A 24 0.91 -28.33 0.77
N LYS A 25 0.70 -27.04 1.10
CA LYS A 25 1.48 -26.11 1.96
C LYS A 25 2.44 -25.11 1.31
N ASN A 26 2.68 -25.16 0.00
CA ASN A 26 3.51 -24.17 -0.70
C ASN A 26 2.72 -23.47 -1.81
N HIS A 27 2.85 -22.15 -1.85
CA HIS A 27 2.27 -21.33 -2.89
C HIS A 27 3.33 -21.00 -3.94
N ILE A 28 3.07 -21.39 -5.19
CA ILE A 28 3.94 -21.07 -6.32
C ILE A 28 3.21 -20.08 -7.23
N LEU A 29 3.84 -18.93 -7.44
CA LEU A 29 3.39 -17.90 -8.35
C LEU A 29 4.34 -17.85 -9.53
N TYR A 30 3.82 -18.12 -10.71
CA TYR A 30 4.60 -18.00 -11.92
C TYR A 30 4.48 -16.61 -12.50
N VAL A 31 5.57 -15.97 -12.89
CA VAL A 31 5.58 -14.57 -13.35
C VAL A 31 6.50 -14.38 -14.54
N ASN A 32 6.26 -13.31 -15.30
CA ASN A 32 7.22 -12.82 -16.28
C ASN A 32 8.28 -11.96 -15.56
N ALA A 33 9.52 -12.46 -15.49
CA ALA A 33 10.62 -11.77 -14.80
C ALA A 33 10.93 -10.40 -15.41
N GLY A 34 10.92 -10.29 -16.74
CA GLY A 34 11.22 -9.03 -17.43
C GLY A 34 10.18 -7.96 -17.08
N TRP A 35 8.90 -8.32 -17.14
CA TRP A 35 7.81 -7.42 -16.76
C TRP A 35 7.92 -6.93 -15.32
N LEU A 36 8.18 -7.84 -14.37
CA LEU A 36 8.34 -7.44 -12.96
C LEU A 36 9.60 -6.60 -12.74
N ALA A 37 10.72 -6.95 -13.36
CA ALA A 37 11.97 -6.18 -13.23
C ALA A 37 11.86 -4.76 -13.80
N GLU A 38 11.04 -4.54 -14.83
CA GLU A 38 10.81 -3.21 -15.40
C GLU A 38 10.13 -2.25 -14.40
N ILE A 39 9.27 -2.78 -13.54
CA ILE A 39 8.45 -1.98 -12.61
C ILE A 39 8.89 -2.07 -11.14
N SER A 40 9.77 -3.02 -10.80
CA SER A 40 10.20 -3.32 -9.43
C SER A 40 11.71 -3.40 -9.34
N THR A 41 12.27 -2.50 -8.54
CA THR A 41 13.70 -2.52 -8.21
C THR A 41 14.11 -3.80 -7.46
N PHE A 42 13.21 -4.35 -6.62
CA PHE A 42 13.42 -5.63 -5.96
C PHE A 42 13.57 -6.76 -6.98
N PHE A 43 12.59 -6.96 -7.86
CA PHE A 43 12.62 -8.07 -8.82
C PHE A 43 13.73 -7.90 -9.86
N LEU A 44 14.11 -6.67 -10.21
CA LEU A 44 15.29 -6.41 -11.03
C LEU A 44 16.56 -6.96 -10.37
N SER A 45 16.79 -6.62 -9.10
CA SER A 45 17.98 -7.06 -8.35
C SER A 45 18.01 -8.58 -8.12
N VAL A 46 16.83 -9.20 -8.03
CA VAL A 46 16.70 -10.63 -7.72
C VAL A 46 16.84 -11.48 -8.97
N PHE A 47 16.16 -11.13 -10.07
CA PHE A 47 16.15 -11.95 -11.30
C PHE A 47 17.34 -11.66 -12.23
N PHE A 48 17.98 -10.50 -12.09
CA PHE A 48 19.10 -10.08 -12.94
C PHE A 48 20.34 -9.59 -12.14
N PRO A 49 20.77 -10.24 -11.04
CA PRO A 49 22.01 -9.88 -10.34
C PRO A 49 23.23 -10.21 -11.19
N ASP A 50 24.06 -9.21 -11.52
CA ASP A 50 25.40 -9.38 -12.12
C ASP A 50 25.48 -10.45 -13.24
N HIS A 51 24.50 -10.46 -14.15
CA HIS A 51 24.37 -11.42 -15.27
C HIS A 51 24.07 -12.89 -14.89
N SER A 52 23.78 -13.18 -13.62
CA SER A 52 23.24 -14.46 -13.20
C SER A 52 21.72 -14.39 -13.14
N HIS A 53 21.04 -15.25 -13.90
CA HIS A 53 19.58 -15.33 -13.85
C HIS A 53 19.16 -16.24 -12.72
N SER A 54 18.50 -15.68 -11.69
CA SER A 54 17.73 -16.52 -10.77
C SER A 54 16.37 -16.80 -11.42
N SER A 55 16.01 -18.07 -11.50
CA SER A 55 14.71 -18.48 -12.03
C SER A 55 13.61 -18.43 -10.96
N GLU A 56 13.98 -18.18 -9.69
CA GLU A 56 13.08 -18.35 -8.55
C GLU A 56 13.47 -17.41 -7.39
N VAL A 57 12.46 -16.89 -6.69
CA VAL A 57 12.64 -16.17 -5.42
C VAL A 57 11.69 -16.72 -4.36
N ILE A 58 12.22 -16.93 -3.16
CA ILE A 58 11.45 -17.35 -1.99
C ILE A 58 11.24 -16.12 -1.10
N LEU A 59 9.98 -15.78 -0.83
CA LEU A 59 9.62 -14.67 0.05
C LEU A 59 9.64 -15.08 1.52
N SER A 60 9.86 -14.09 2.40
CA SER A 60 9.78 -14.27 3.86
C SER A 60 8.41 -14.80 4.29
N SER A 61 8.38 -15.60 5.36
CA SER A 61 7.13 -16.13 5.95
C SER A 61 6.21 -15.06 6.55
N GLU A 62 6.70 -13.82 6.70
CA GLU A 62 5.91 -12.68 7.17
C GLU A 62 4.97 -12.13 6.08
N ILE A 63 5.23 -12.45 4.81
CA ILE A 63 4.44 -11.97 3.69
C ILE A 63 3.31 -12.96 3.40
N LEU A 64 2.08 -12.45 3.38
CA LEU A 64 0.92 -13.27 3.09
C LEU A 64 0.77 -13.50 1.59
N TYR A 65 0.44 -14.74 1.20
CA TYR A 65 0.23 -15.12 -0.20
C TYR A 65 -0.86 -14.27 -0.86
N GLU A 66 -1.94 -14.00 -0.14
CA GLU A 66 -3.06 -13.21 -0.64
C GLU A 66 -2.66 -11.76 -0.93
N ASP A 67 -1.73 -11.20 -0.16
CA ASP A 67 -1.25 -9.82 -0.36
C ASP A 67 -0.40 -9.71 -1.62
N VAL A 68 0.51 -10.68 -1.83
CA VAL A 68 1.31 -10.78 -3.06
C VAL A 68 0.40 -11.01 -4.27
N LEU A 69 -0.57 -11.90 -4.14
CA LEU A 69 -1.52 -12.19 -5.21
C LEU A 69 -2.38 -10.97 -5.57
N GLU A 70 -2.79 -10.19 -4.57
CA GLU A 70 -3.56 -8.96 -4.80
C GLU A 70 -2.73 -7.90 -5.53
N LEU A 71 -1.47 -7.69 -5.12
CA LEU A 71 -0.54 -6.81 -5.84
C LEU A 71 -0.37 -7.27 -7.30
N LEU A 72 -0.08 -8.56 -7.49
CA LEU A 72 0.14 -9.13 -8.82
C LEU A 72 -1.10 -9.02 -9.72
N ARG A 73 -2.31 -9.11 -9.16
CA ARG A 73 -3.57 -8.88 -9.90
C ARG A 73 -3.77 -7.43 -10.32
N VAL A 74 -3.22 -6.46 -9.59
CA VAL A 74 -3.24 -5.05 -9.98
C VAL A 74 -2.24 -4.79 -11.10
N VAL A 75 -1.07 -5.39 -10.99
CA VAL A 75 0.11 -5.07 -11.80
C VAL A 75 0.19 -5.86 -13.10
N CYS A 76 -0.08 -7.17 -13.07
CA CYS A 76 0.07 -8.03 -14.22
C CYS A 76 -1.26 -8.22 -14.96
N TYR A 77 -1.17 -8.38 -16.28
CA TYR A 77 -2.34 -8.70 -17.10
C TYR A 77 -2.58 -10.20 -17.08
N CYS A 78 -3.22 -10.67 -16.01
CA CYS A 78 -3.74 -12.04 -15.94
C CYS A 78 -5.27 -12.00 -15.85
N PRO A 79 -6.02 -13.11 -16.03
CA PRO A 79 -7.42 -13.09 -16.51
C PRO A 79 -8.40 -12.33 -15.61
N ARG A 80 -7.95 -11.91 -14.43
CA ARG A 80 -8.65 -11.06 -13.48
C ARG A 80 -7.78 -9.88 -13.04
N LYS A 81 -7.33 -9.06 -14.00
CA LYS A 81 -6.70 -7.77 -13.66
C LYS A 81 -7.69 -6.99 -12.79
N LYS A 82 -7.24 -6.58 -11.62
CA LYS A 82 -8.05 -5.81 -10.67
C LYS A 82 -7.68 -4.33 -10.73
N PRO A 83 -8.64 -3.42 -10.66
CA PRO A 83 -8.34 -2.02 -10.40
C PRO A 83 -7.86 -1.85 -8.94
N ILE A 84 -7.20 -0.72 -8.67
CA ILE A 84 -7.02 -0.23 -7.30
C ILE A 84 -8.39 0.24 -6.81
N THR A 85 -8.80 -0.22 -5.63
CA THR A 85 -10.10 0.07 -5.01
C THR A 85 -9.91 0.40 -3.52
N VAL A 86 -10.96 0.92 -2.89
CA VAL A 86 -10.96 1.19 -1.43
C VAL A 86 -10.68 -0.07 -0.61
N SER A 87 -11.03 -1.25 -1.11
CA SER A 87 -10.86 -2.51 -0.37
C SER A 87 -9.45 -3.07 -0.44
N ASN A 88 -8.68 -2.81 -1.50
CA ASN A 88 -7.34 -3.38 -1.70
C ASN A 88 -6.18 -2.38 -1.60
N VAL A 89 -6.43 -1.06 -1.71
CA VAL A 89 -5.37 -0.06 -1.85
C VAL A 89 -4.38 -0.05 -0.68
N ALA A 90 -4.80 -0.36 0.54
CA ALA A 90 -3.89 -0.48 1.69
C ALA A 90 -2.85 -1.61 1.49
N VAL A 91 -3.31 -2.79 1.08
CA VAL A 91 -2.46 -3.97 0.82
C VAL A 91 -1.54 -3.71 -0.37
N VAL A 92 -2.10 -3.17 -1.46
CA VAL A 92 -1.33 -2.87 -2.68
C VAL A 92 -0.25 -1.83 -2.39
N LEU A 93 -0.55 -0.79 -1.59
CA LEU A 93 0.41 0.24 -1.19
C LEU A 93 1.59 -0.38 -0.41
N GLN A 94 1.30 -1.20 0.60
CA GLN A 94 2.33 -1.85 1.43
C GLN A 94 3.20 -2.81 0.61
N MET A 95 2.58 -3.65 -0.23
CA MET A 95 3.33 -4.59 -1.07
C MET A 95 4.13 -3.86 -2.16
N ALA A 96 3.57 -2.82 -2.77
CA ALA A 96 4.31 -2.01 -3.74
C ALA A 96 5.51 -1.31 -3.10
N HIS A 97 5.41 -0.85 -1.85
CA HIS A 97 6.54 -0.32 -1.11
C HIS A 97 7.60 -1.40 -0.86
N TYR A 98 7.17 -2.57 -0.35
CA TYR A 98 8.05 -3.70 -0.08
C TYR A 98 8.84 -4.15 -1.32
N PHE A 99 8.17 -4.28 -2.47
CA PHE A 99 8.80 -4.67 -3.73
C PHE A 99 9.41 -3.50 -4.52
N GLY A 100 9.44 -2.28 -3.97
CA GLY A 100 10.06 -1.12 -4.61
C GLY A 100 9.45 -0.76 -5.97
N MET A 101 8.11 -0.78 -6.07
CA MET A 101 7.32 -0.47 -7.27
C MET A 101 6.79 0.97 -7.26
N GLN A 102 7.64 1.94 -7.61
CA GLN A 102 7.30 3.38 -7.51
C GLN A 102 6.08 3.80 -8.36
N SER A 103 5.93 3.24 -9.57
CA SER A 103 4.77 3.54 -10.43
C SER A 103 3.43 3.08 -9.82
N VAL A 104 3.46 1.97 -9.08
CA VAL A 104 2.29 1.42 -8.39
C VAL A 104 1.99 2.24 -7.13
N LEU A 105 3.01 2.63 -6.37
CA LEU A 105 2.86 3.54 -5.22
C LEU A 105 2.18 4.85 -5.64
N GLU A 106 2.63 5.44 -6.75
CA GLU A 106 2.04 6.67 -7.27
C GLU A 106 0.58 6.47 -7.71
N SER A 107 0.27 5.32 -8.31
CA SER A 107 -1.12 4.96 -8.64
C SER A 107 -2.00 4.83 -7.40
N CYS A 108 -1.48 4.24 -6.31
CA CYS A 108 -2.17 4.15 -5.03
C CYS A 108 -2.39 5.53 -4.40
N ARG A 109 -1.36 6.41 -4.37
CA ARG A 109 -1.48 7.78 -3.86
C ARG A 109 -2.53 8.57 -4.64
N ASN A 110 -2.49 8.49 -5.96
CA ASN A 110 -3.48 9.13 -6.81
C ASN A 110 -4.90 8.63 -6.52
N PHE A 111 -5.09 7.31 -6.36
CA PHE A 111 -6.38 6.76 -5.95
C PHE A 111 -6.87 7.34 -4.62
N ILE A 112 -6.00 7.41 -3.61
CA ILE A 112 -6.33 7.95 -2.29
C ILE A 112 -6.72 9.43 -2.39
N ASN A 113 -5.93 10.24 -3.08
CA ASN A 113 -6.19 11.67 -3.26
C ASN A 113 -7.57 11.94 -3.89
N HIS A 114 -7.98 11.13 -4.88
CA HIS A 114 -9.28 11.30 -5.55
C HIS A 114 -10.46 10.77 -4.73
N ASN A 115 -10.25 9.87 -3.78
CA ASN A 115 -11.32 9.22 -3.02
C ASN A 115 -11.37 9.65 -1.55
N VAL A 116 -10.47 10.50 -1.07
CA VAL A 116 -10.34 10.85 0.36
C VAL A 116 -11.66 11.32 1.00
N ASP A 117 -12.50 12.02 0.22
CA ASP A 117 -13.77 12.56 0.70
C ASP A 117 -14.88 11.52 0.81
N THR A 118 -14.75 10.39 0.10
CA THR A 118 -15.72 9.29 0.09
C THR A 118 -15.30 8.12 0.99
N LEU A 119 -14.08 8.14 1.54
CA LEU A 119 -13.59 7.12 2.45
C LEU A 119 -14.40 7.10 3.75
N SER A 120 -14.77 5.89 4.19
CA SER A 120 -15.27 5.70 5.55
C SER A 120 -14.17 6.01 6.56
N ARG A 121 -14.56 6.38 7.79
CA ARG A 121 -13.62 6.67 8.88
C ARG A 121 -12.60 5.54 9.06
N THR A 122 -13.06 4.30 9.19
CA THR A 122 -12.19 3.13 9.34
C THR A 122 -11.17 3.01 8.21
N ARG A 123 -11.58 3.26 6.96
CA ARG A 123 -10.66 3.20 5.81
C ARG A 123 -9.67 4.35 5.81
N LEU A 124 -10.09 5.55 6.18
CA LEU A 124 -9.20 6.70 6.34
C LEU A 124 -8.09 6.40 7.36
N PHE A 125 -8.44 5.79 8.50
CA PHE A 125 -7.46 5.34 9.50
C PHE A 125 -6.50 4.29 8.97
N GLN A 126 -7.02 3.20 8.39
CA GLN A 126 -6.19 2.12 7.84
C GLN A 126 -5.18 2.62 6.80
N LEU A 127 -5.61 3.53 5.92
CA LEU A 127 -4.74 4.10 4.90
C LEU A 127 -3.70 5.05 5.47
N THR A 128 -4.05 5.78 6.54
CA THR A 128 -3.09 6.63 7.23
C THR A 128 -2.00 5.79 7.89
N CYS A 129 -2.35 4.68 8.54
CA CYS A 129 -1.36 3.76 9.11
C CYS A 129 -0.47 3.12 8.04
N ALA A 130 -1.08 2.61 6.95
CA ALA A 130 -0.34 2.00 5.85
C ALA A 130 0.62 3.00 5.19
N LEU A 131 0.18 4.24 4.96
CA LEU A 131 1.01 5.27 4.35
C LEU A 131 2.08 5.79 5.30
N ALA A 132 1.83 5.88 6.62
CA ALA A 132 2.85 6.24 7.60
C ALA A 132 4.03 5.26 7.60
N GLN A 133 3.77 3.97 7.37
CA GLN A 133 4.80 2.94 7.27
C GLN A 133 5.57 2.97 5.95
N CYS A 134 4.94 3.43 4.86
CA CYS A 134 5.54 3.41 3.53
C CYS A 134 6.20 4.74 3.13
N ASP A 135 5.54 5.86 3.41
CA ASP A 135 5.93 7.21 2.99
C ASP A 135 5.24 8.30 3.83
N ARG A 136 5.76 8.51 5.05
CA ARG A 136 5.26 9.48 6.03
C ARG A 136 5.31 10.94 5.54
N HIS A 137 6.22 11.28 4.64
CA HIS A 137 6.45 12.67 4.21
C HIS A 137 5.70 13.03 2.91
N SER A 138 4.87 12.13 2.40
CA SER A 138 4.09 12.38 1.19
C SER A 138 3.02 13.48 1.37
N PRO A 139 2.70 14.23 0.29
CA PRO A 139 1.54 15.13 0.28
C PRO A 139 0.22 14.40 0.59
N THR A 140 0.08 13.15 0.16
CA THR A 140 -1.08 12.30 0.46
C THR A 140 -1.22 12.07 1.97
N MET A 141 -0.12 11.88 2.70
CA MET A 141 -0.17 11.76 4.16
C MET A 141 -0.70 13.02 4.82
N SER A 142 -0.26 14.19 4.36
CA SER A 142 -0.76 15.48 4.86
C SER A 142 -2.27 15.65 4.62
N LEU A 143 -2.76 15.22 3.46
CA LEU A 143 -4.18 15.24 3.10
C LEU A 143 -5.01 14.28 3.96
N LEU A 144 -4.49 13.08 4.25
CA LEU A 144 -5.12 12.13 5.18
C LEU A 144 -5.18 12.70 6.61
N ILE A 145 -4.10 13.29 7.10
CA ILE A 145 -4.03 13.94 8.42
C ILE A 145 -5.03 15.10 8.51
N ASP A 146 -5.10 15.97 7.50
CA ASP A 146 -6.08 17.07 7.49
C ASP A 146 -7.50 16.52 7.56
N LYS A 147 -7.81 15.49 6.77
CA LYS A 147 -9.13 14.85 6.79
C LYS A 147 -9.45 14.25 8.16
N LEU A 148 -8.52 13.52 8.77
CA LEU A 148 -8.69 12.96 10.13
C LEU A 148 -8.91 14.05 11.17
N SER A 149 -8.22 15.19 11.06
CA SER A 149 -8.35 16.32 11.98
C SER A 149 -9.75 16.93 12.00
N THR A 150 -10.57 16.69 10.96
CA THR A 150 -11.96 17.16 10.89
C THR A 150 -12.95 16.32 11.69
N ILE A 151 -12.59 15.09 12.05
CA ILE A 151 -13.44 14.17 12.80
C ILE A 151 -13.53 14.63 14.27
N LYS A 152 -14.73 14.52 14.86
CA LYS A 152 -14.97 14.87 16.28
C LYS A 152 -14.12 14.00 17.20
N GLU A 153 -13.68 14.55 18.33
CA GLU A 153 -12.79 13.85 19.26
C GLU A 153 -13.42 12.57 19.84
N GLU A 154 -14.71 12.63 20.17
CA GLU A 154 -15.49 11.47 20.60
C GLU A 154 -15.46 10.35 19.57
N GLU A 155 -15.65 10.69 18.29
CA GLU A 155 -15.61 9.73 17.18
C GLU A 155 -14.20 9.22 16.90
N LEU A 156 -13.17 10.05 17.11
CA LEU A 156 -11.78 9.64 17.03
C LEU A 156 -11.49 8.60 18.12
N SER A 157 -11.88 8.85 19.37
CA SER A 157 -11.60 7.93 20.49
C SER A 157 -12.22 6.54 20.35
N ALA A 158 -13.32 6.42 19.59
CA ALA A 158 -13.97 5.16 19.27
C ALA A 158 -13.21 4.32 18.21
N LEU A 159 -12.31 4.95 17.46
CA LEU A 159 -11.44 4.28 16.52
C LEU A 159 -10.24 3.75 17.29
N HIS A 160 -9.76 2.55 16.97
CA HIS A 160 -8.66 1.87 17.67
C HIS A 160 -7.33 2.64 17.50
N PHE A 161 -7.21 3.80 18.14
CA PHE A 161 -6.02 4.64 18.13
C PHE A 161 -4.80 3.92 18.69
N SER A 162 -5.01 2.84 19.45
CA SER A 162 -3.97 1.90 19.88
C SER A 162 -3.19 1.28 18.71
N GLU A 163 -3.78 1.22 17.51
CA GLU A 163 -3.16 0.66 16.31
C GLU A 163 -2.47 1.74 15.44
N VAL A 164 -2.66 3.02 15.77
CA VAL A 164 -2.10 4.14 15.02
C VAL A 164 -0.74 4.52 15.61
N PRO A 165 0.31 4.68 14.78
CA PRO A 165 1.61 5.17 15.24
C PRO A 165 1.47 6.49 16.00
N GLY A 166 2.07 6.60 17.18
CA GLY A 166 1.87 7.75 18.09
C GLY A 166 2.28 9.10 17.50
N ASP A 167 3.20 9.09 16.54
CA ASP A 167 3.62 10.25 15.75
C ASP A 167 2.51 10.73 14.79
N VAL A 168 1.81 9.82 14.12
CA VAL A 168 0.61 10.14 13.32
C VAL A 168 -0.49 10.73 14.19
N VAL A 169 -0.69 10.17 15.39
CA VAL A 169 -1.66 10.70 16.36
C VAL A 169 -1.29 12.14 16.73
N ALA A 170 -0.02 12.39 17.05
CA ALA A 170 0.47 13.74 17.35
C ALA A 170 0.22 14.71 16.19
N ASP A 171 0.47 14.30 14.94
CA ASP A 171 0.26 15.12 13.75
C ASP A 171 -1.23 15.47 13.54
N VAL A 172 -2.15 14.53 13.79
CA VAL A 172 -3.61 14.76 13.74
C VAL A 172 -4.05 15.78 14.79
N PHE A 173 -3.62 15.62 16.03
CA PHE A 173 -3.97 16.55 17.11
C PHE A 173 -3.33 17.93 16.92
N ALA A 174 -2.09 18.00 16.47
CA ALA A 174 -1.42 19.27 16.14
C ALA A 174 -2.19 20.03 15.04
N THR A 175 -2.61 19.33 13.99
CA THR A 175 -3.42 19.90 12.89
C THR A 175 -4.78 20.38 13.40
N LYS A 176 -5.44 19.60 14.25
CA LYS A 176 -6.73 19.94 14.86
C LYS A 176 -6.65 21.18 15.76
N ILE A 177 -5.61 21.27 16.61
CA ILE A 177 -5.35 22.44 17.46
C ILE A 177 -5.12 23.69 16.60
N LYS A 178 -4.28 23.59 15.57
CA LYS A 178 -4.02 24.69 14.62
C LYS A 178 -5.30 25.18 13.95
N ARG A 179 -6.16 24.25 13.51
CA ARG A 179 -7.47 24.56 12.90
C ARG A 179 -8.39 25.29 13.87
N ASN A 180 -8.43 24.87 15.13
CA ASN A 180 -9.23 25.52 16.17
C ASN A 180 -8.71 26.93 16.52
N GLN A 181 -7.38 27.12 16.58
CA GLN A 181 -6.78 28.44 16.78
C GLN A 181 -7.11 29.40 15.63
N LEU A 182 -7.06 28.94 14.38
CA LEU A 182 -7.43 29.73 13.21
C LEU A 182 -8.92 30.13 13.23
N LYS A 183 -9.82 29.23 13.66
CA LYS A 183 -11.24 29.54 13.84
C LYS A 183 -11.46 30.60 14.92
N LYS A 184 -10.77 30.49 16.07
CA LYS A 184 -10.82 31.49 17.14
C LYS A 184 -10.32 32.86 16.69
N ARG A 185 -9.20 32.90 15.96
CA ARG A 185 -8.65 34.15 15.38
C ARG A 185 -9.63 34.81 14.42
N LYS A 186 -10.25 34.05 13.53
CA LYS A 186 -11.29 34.58 12.64
C LYS A 186 -12.46 35.15 13.44
N TRP A 187 -12.91 34.46 14.48
CA TRP A 187 -14.00 34.94 15.34
C TRP A 187 -13.67 36.26 16.05
N CYS A 188 -12.43 36.42 16.56
CA CYS A 188 -11.97 37.68 17.16
C CYS A 188 -11.82 38.85 16.18
N CYS A 189 -11.89 38.63 14.86
CA CYS A 189 -11.90 39.71 13.87
C CYS A 189 -13.33 40.12 13.45
N TYR A 190 -14.36 39.43 13.96
CA TYR A 190 -15.77 39.75 13.71
C TYR A 190 -16.47 40.42 14.91
N PHE A 191 -15.74 40.65 16.00
CA PHE A 191 -16.15 41.41 17.20
C PHE A 191 -15.11 42.48 17.49
#